data_AF-A0A6J0MK38-F1
#
_entry.id   AF-A0A6J0MK38-F1
#
_cell.length_a   1.000
_cell.length_b   1.000
_cell.length_c   1.000
_cell.angle_alpha   90.00
_cell.angle_beta   90.00
_cell.angle_gamma   90.00
#
_symmetry.space_group_name_H-M   'P 1'
#
loop_
_entity.id
_entity.type
_entity.pdbx_description
1 polymer ?
#
loop_
_entity_poly.entity_id
_entity_poly.type
_entity_poly.pdbx_seq_one_letter_code
_entity_poly.pdbx_strand_id
1 'polypeptide(L)'
;MSWRGKRKDNDVRATDDESETHAPAKKVAKPADSSDEADDIVVCTISKNRRVSVRNWNGKIWIDIREFYVKDGKTLPGKKGISLSVDQWNTLRDHAGDIDKALSDLS
;
A
#
# COMPACT_ATOMS: atom_id res chain seq x y z
N MET A 1 -36.12 8.89 40.21
CA MET A 1 -36.25 7.55 39.61
C MET A 1 -35.21 6.65 40.27
N SER A 2 -35.67 5.60 40.96
CA SER A 2 -34.93 4.45 41.54
C SER A 2 -34.09 3.73 40.46
N TRP A 3 -33.03 2.94 40.70
CA TRP A 3 -32.60 2.09 41.82
C TRP A 3 -31.10 1.72 41.69
N ARG A 4 -30.55 1.11 42.75
CA ARG A 4 -29.15 0.66 43.00
C ARG A 4 -28.73 -0.61 42.23
N GLY A 5 -27.40 -0.79 42.07
CA GLY A 5 -26.69 -2.09 42.07
C GLY A 5 -25.22 -1.95 41.62
N LYS A 6 -24.21 -1.78 42.50
CA LYS A 6 -23.44 -2.72 43.37
C LYS A 6 -22.14 -3.25 42.70
N ARG A 7 -21.03 -3.04 43.42
CA ARG A 7 -19.60 -3.20 43.09
C ARG A 7 -19.13 -4.66 42.96
N LYS A 8 -18.02 -4.91 42.24
CA LYS A 8 -16.94 -5.85 42.66
C LYS A 8 -15.63 -5.70 41.83
N ASP A 9 -14.52 -5.44 42.52
CA ASP A 9 -13.11 -5.56 42.12
C ASP A 9 -12.71 -6.91 41.49
N ASN A 10 -11.71 -6.90 40.58
CA ASN A 10 -10.53 -7.76 40.71
C ASN A 10 -9.34 -7.25 39.85
N ASP A 11 -8.28 -6.84 40.55
CA ASP A 11 -6.93 -6.57 40.05
C ASP A 11 -6.20 -7.91 39.84
N VAL A 12 -5.70 -8.20 38.64
CA VAL A 12 -4.76 -9.32 38.41
C VAL A 12 -3.62 -8.83 37.54
N ARG A 13 -2.53 -8.43 38.21
CA ARG A 13 -1.16 -8.52 37.70
C ARG A 13 -0.64 -9.95 37.88
N ALA A 14 -0.09 -10.53 36.82
CA ALA A 14 0.87 -11.62 36.92
C ALA A 14 1.84 -11.55 35.74
N THR A 15 3.07 -11.18 36.04
CA THR A 15 4.31 -11.41 35.30
C THR A 15 4.71 -12.88 35.41
N ASP A 16 5.11 -13.51 34.30
CA ASP A 16 6.44 -14.13 34.10
C ASP A 16 6.55 -14.88 32.74
N ASP A 17 7.80 -15.11 32.33
CA ASP A 17 8.29 -16.19 31.46
C ASP A 17 8.57 -15.94 29.95
N GLU A 18 9.78 -15.41 29.71
CA GLU A 18 10.86 -15.92 28.83
C GLU A 18 10.53 -16.49 27.43
N SER A 19 11.12 -15.89 26.38
CA SER A 19 11.82 -16.64 25.33
C SER A 19 12.69 -15.74 24.44
N GLU A 20 13.87 -16.27 24.16
CA GLU A 20 15.04 -15.67 23.54
C GLU A 20 14.86 -15.27 22.06
N THR A 21 15.66 -14.29 21.63
CA THR A 21 16.61 -14.35 20.49
C THR A 21 16.60 -13.16 19.50
N HIS A 22 17.84 -12.77 19.16
CA HIS A 22 18.33 -12.08 17.96
C HIS A 22 18.05 -10.58 17.73
N ALA A 23 19.12 -9.79 17.88
CA ALA A 23 19.33 -8.52 17.19
C ALA A 23 19.25 -8.70 15.65
N PRO A 24 18.90 -7.67 14.86
CA PRO A 24 19.97 -6.86 14.27
C PRO A 24 19.64 -5.39 13.87
N ALA A 25 20.72 -4.67 13.55
CA ALA A 25 20.87 -3.68 12.48
C ALA A 25 20.25 -2.27 12.58
N LYS A 26 21.16 -1.32 12.83
CA LYS A 26 21.33 0.00 12.18
C LYS A 26 20.10 0.61 11.47
N LYS A 27 19.63 1.70 12.10
CA LYS A 27 18.73 2.72 11.58
C LYS A 27 19.20 3.24 10.22
N VAL A 28 18.52 2.87 9.14
CA VAL A 28 18.58 3.60 7.86
C VAL A 28 17.45 4.63 7.88
N ALA A 29 17.82 5.89 7.68
CA ALA A 29 16.93 7.04 7.74
C ALA A 29 15.84 6.95 6.64
N LYS A 30 14.57 7.08 7.05
CA LYS A 30 13.44 7.39 6.16
C LYS A 30 13.53 8.86 5.75
N PRO A 31 13.43 9.23 4.45
CA PRO A 31 13.07 10.59 4.11
C PRO A 31 11.58 10.78 4.39
N ALA A 32 11.26 11.90 5.01
CA ALA A 32 9.90 12.31 5.30
C ALA A 32 9.24 12.88 4.04
N ASP A 33 8.11 12.32 3.63
CA ASP A 33 7.03 13.07 3.00
C ASP A 33 5.68 12.48 3.44
N SER A 34 4.69 13.35 3.55
CA SER A 34 3.62 13.32 4.54
C SER A 34 2.35 12.58 4.07
N SER A 35 1.92 11.62 4.90
CA SER A 35 0.54 11.16 5.14
C SER A 35 -0.11 10.22 4.10
N ASP A 36 -0.45 9.00 4.57
CA ASP A 36 -1.19 7.89 3.92
C ASP A 36 -0.44 6.91 2.97
N GLU A 37 0.90 6.91 2.95
CA GLU A 37 1.71 5.89 2.21
C GLU A 37 2.18 4.73 3.14
N ALA A 38 1.28 4.13 3.93
CA ALA A 38 1.66 3.01 4.80
C ALA A 38 1.67 1.66 4.07
N ASP A 39 0.93 1.52 2.97
CA ASP A 39 0.66 0.21 2.35
C ASP A 39 0.88 0.15 0.82
N ASP A 40 1.48 1.18 0.22
CA ASP A 40 1.73 1.27 -1.22
C ASP A 40 3.20 0.92 -1.55
N ILE A 41 3.41 -0.17 -2.29
CA ILE A 41 4.74 -0.59 -2.79
C ILE A 41 4.89 -0.04 -4.22
N VAL A 42 5.79 0.93 -4.40
CA VAL A 42 6.13 1.44 -5.74
C VAL A 42 6.96 0.38 -6.49
N VAL A 43 6.45 -0.10 -7.62
CA VAL A 43 7.10 -1.12 -8.46
C VAL A 43 8.03 -0.48 -9.48
N CYS A 44 7.53 0.50 -10.24
CA CYS A 44 8.32 1.20 -11.23
C CYS A 44 7.74 2.57 -11.59
N THR A 45 8.60 3.44 -12.15
CA THR A 45 8.20 4.72 -12.76
C THR A 45 8.23 4.57 -14.28
N ILE A 46 7.08 4.77 -14.94
CA ILE A 46 6.94 4.63 -16.41
C ILE A 46 7.09 5.96 -17.15
N SER A 47 6.95 7.09 -16.45
CA SER A 47 7.28 8.43 -16.96
C SER A 47 7.65 9.36 -15.80
N LYS A 48 8.03 10.61 -16.11
CA LYS A 48 8.35 11.64 -15.10
C LYS A 48 7.28 11.77 -14.01
N ASN A 49 6.01 11.53 -14.35
CA ASN A 49 4.90 11.71 -13.45
C ASN A 49 3.94 10.51 -13.45
N ARG A 50 4.37 9.32 -13.89
CA ARG A 50 3.53 8.11 -13.84
C ARG A 50 4.28 6.98 -13.15
N ARG A 51 3.62 6.34 -12.18
CA ARG A 51 4.15 5.18 -11.46
C ARG A 51 3.18 4.00 -11.48
N VAL A 52 3.74 2.81 -11.32
CA VAL A 52 3.02 1.59 -11.01
C VAL A 52 3.27 1.27 -9.54
N SER A 53 2.21 1.08 -8.75
CA SER A 53 2.30 0.65 -7.36
C SER A 53 1.37 -0.53 -7.08
N VAL A 54 1.72 -1.36 -6.09
CA VAL A 54 0.85 -2.39 -5.54
C VAL A 54 0.41 -1.94 -4.16
N ARG A 55 -0.90 -1.96 -3.90
CA ARG A 55 -1.46 -1.50 -2.63
C ARG A 55 -2.48 -2.48 -2.07
N ASN A 56 -2.60 -2.50 -0.74
CA ASN A 56 -3.69 -3.19 -0.06
C ASN A 56 -4.77 -2.16 0.31
N TRP A 57 -5.96 -2.30 -0.28
CA TRP A 57 -7.10 -1.45 0.04
C TRP A 57 -8.29 -2.31 0.45
N ASN A 58 -8.73 -2.12 1.70
CA ASN A 58 -9.86 -2.85 2.28
C ASN A 58 -9.71 -4.38 2.17
N GLY A 59 -8.51 -4.89 2.48
CA GLY A 59 -8.19 -6.33 2.45
C GLY A 59 -8.04 -6.93 1.05
N LYS A 60 -7.97 -6.09 0.00
CA LYS A 60 -7.79 -6.51 -1.39
C LYS A 60 -6.55 -5.87 -1.99
N ILE A 61 -5.82 -6.66 -2.77
CA ILE A 61 -4.64 -6.18 -3.50
C ILE A 61 -5.08 -5.52 -4.80
N TRP A 62 -4.51 -4.35 -5.06
CA TRP A 62 -4.71 -3.56 -6.26
C TRP A 62 -3.37 -3.17 -6.87
N ILE A 63 -3.32 -3.15 -8.20
CA ILE A 63 -2.18 -2.67 -8.98
C ILE A 63 -2.60 -1.32 -9.57
N ASP A 64 -2.03 -0.22 -9.09
CA ASP A 64 -2.35 1.13 -9.56
C ASP A 64 -1.34 1.59 -10.61
N ILE A 65 -1.82 1.99 -11.79
CA ILE A 65 -1.04 2.62 -12.85
C ILE A 65 -1.57 4.05 -12.99
N ARG A 66 -0.85 5.04 -12.45
CA ARG A 66 -1.41 6.39 -12.26
C ARG A 66 -0.44 7.53 -12.52
N GLU A 67 -1.00 8.60 -13.07
CA GLU A 67 -0.35 9.90 -13.22
C GLU A 67 -0.48 10.70 -11.92
N PHE A 68 0.63 11.30 -11.50
CA PHE A 68 0.72 12.18 -10.35
C PHE A 68 0.95 13.61 -10.82
N TYR A 69 0.55 14.56 -9.98
CA TYR A 69 0.81 15.98 -10.19
C TYR A 69 1.40 16.58 -8.93
N VAL A 70 2.12 17.70 -9.09
CA VAL A 70 2.69 18.43 -7.96
C VAL A 70 1.78 19.60 -7.64
N LYS A 71 1.40 19.74 -6.37
CA LYS A 71 0.67 20.89 -5.85
C LYS A 71 1.25 21.26 -4.49
N ASP A 72 1.62 22.53 -4.33
CA ASP A 72 2.23 23.06 -3.09
C ASP A 72 3.47 22.26 -2.63
N GLY A 73 4.29 21.80 -3.60
CA GLY A 73 5.48 20.98 -3.34
C GLY A 73 5.20 19.50 -3.04
N LYS A 74 3.93 19.08 -2.93
CA LYS A 74 3.54 17.70 -2.65
C LYS A 74 3.15 16.96 -3.93
N THR A 75 3.52 15.69 -4.00
CA THR A 75 3.13 14.81 -5.11
C THR A 75 1.81 14.13 -4.79
N LEU A 76 0.79 14.37 -5.60
CA LEU A 76 -0.57 13.88 -5.38
C LEU A 76 -1.05 13.01 -6.54
N PRO A 77 -1.83 11.95 -6.27
CA PRO A 77 -2.41 11.12 -7.32
C PRO A 77 -3.41 11.94 -8.16
N GLY A 78 -3.25 11.88 -9.48
CA GLY A 78 -4.13 12.52 -10.45
C GLY A 78 -5.34 11.66 -10.82
N LYS A 79 -6.27 12.29 -11.57
CA LYS A 79 -7.46 11.62 -12.11
C LYS A 79 -7.11 10.59 -13.19
N LYS A 80 -6.00 10.77 -13.90
CA LYS A 80 -5.56 9.87 -14.97
C LYS A 80 -4.85 8.65 -14.36
N GLY A 81 -5.45 7.49 -14.51
CA GLY A 81 -4.90 6.23 -14.03
C GLY A 81 -5.98 5.19 -13.79
N ILE A 82 -5.57 3.97 -13.55
CA ILE A 82 -6.46 2.83 -13.29
C ILE A 82 -5.89 2.01 -12.13
N SER A 83 -6.76 1.53 -11.24
CA SER A 83 -6.42 0.48 -10.29
C SER A 83 -6.98 -0.83 -10.84
N LEU A 84 -6.10 -1.79 -11.10
CA LEU A 84 -6.44 -3.13 -11.58
C LEU A 84 -6.56 -4.09 -10.40
N SER A 85 -7.54 -4.98 -10.44
CA SER A 85 -7.52 -6.16 -9.59
C SER A 85 -6.38 -7.11 -10.01
N VAL A 86 -6.05 -8.08 -9.16
CA VAL A 86 -5.07 -9.12 -9.49
C VAL A 86 -5.46 -9.88 -10.75
N ASP A 87 -6.75 -10.22 -10.92
CA ASP A 87 -7.24 -10.93 -12.10
C ASP A 87 -7.07 -10.10 -13.38
N GLN A 88 -7.42 -8.81 -13.33
CA GLN A 88 -7.25 -7.90 -14.47
C GLN A 88 -5.77 -7.73 -14.84
N TRP A 89 -4.88 -7.66 -13.84
CA TRP A 89 -3.44 -7.62 -14.07
C TRP A 89 -2.93 -8.88 -14.75
N ASN A 90 -3.35 -10.06 -14.28
CA ASN A 90 -2.96 -11.33 -14.89
C ASN A 90 -3.42 -11.41 -16.34
N THR A 91 -4.67 -11.05 -16.63
CA THR A 91 -5.15 -11.00 -18.02
C THR A 91 -4.32 -10.03 -18.88
N LEU A 92 -4.02 -8.83 -18.38
CA LEU A 92 -3.19 -7.88 -19.13
C LEU A 92 -1.78 -8.43 -19.40
N ARG A 93 -1.18 -9.08 -18.40
CA ARG A 93 0.15 -9.68 -18.48
C ARG A 93 0.17 -10.82 -19.51
N ASP A 94 -0.83 -11.68 -19.51
CA ASP A 94 -0.90 -12.83 -20.41
C ASP A 94 -1.03 -12.39 -21.89
N HIS A 95 -1.64 -11.23 -22.13
CA HIS A 95 -1.75 -10.61 -23.46
C HIS A 95 -0.62 -9.64 -23.82
N ALA A 96 0.46 -9.55 -23.02
CA ALA A 96 1.56 -8.64 -23.31
C ALA A 96 2.17 -8.86 -24.71
N GLY A 97 2.33 -10.12 -25.14
CA GLY A 97 2.84 -10.43 -26.47
C GLY A 97 1.90 -10.02 -27.62
N ASP A 98 0.59 -10.12 -27.41
CA ASP A 98 -0.41 -9.66 -28.39
C ASP A 98 -0.38 -8.13 -28.51
N ILE A 99 -0.15 -7.43 -27.40
CA ILE A 99 0.04 -5.97 -27.38
C ILE A 99 1.31 -5.59 -28.15
N ASP A 100 2.43 -6.27 -27.91
CA ASP A 100 3.70 -6.00 -28.60
C ASP A 100 3.56 -6.21 -30.12
N LYS A 101 2.85 -7.27 -30.54
CA LYS A 101 2.54 -7.50 -31.94
C LYS A 101 1.69 -6.37 -32.53
N ALA A 102 0.61 -5.98 -31.85
CA ALA A 102 -0.26 -4.90 -32.31
C ALA A 102 0.49 -3.55 -32.40
N LEU A 103 1.44 -3.29 -31.50
CA LEU A 103 2.30 -2.10 -31.56
C LEU A 103 3.22 -2.13 -32.80
N SER A 104 3.81 -3.28 -33.10
CA SER A 104 4.65 -3.46 -34.30
C SER A 104 3.85 -3.35 -35.60
N ASP A 105 2.58 -3.76 -35.60
CA ASP A 105 1.71 -3.68 -36.79
C ASP A 105 1.23 -2.24 -37.07
N LEU A 106 1.24 -1.36 -36.06
CA LEU A 106 0.85 0.05 -36.15
C LEU A 106 2.01 1.02 -36.35
N SER A 107 3.26 0.57 -36.15
CA SER A 107 4.48 1.37 -36.33
C SER A 107 4.97 1.36 -37.76
#